data_AF-A0AAU0SR14-F1
#
_entry.id   AF-A0AAU0SR14-F1
#
_cell.length_a   1.000
_cell.length_b   1.000
_cell.length_c   1.000
_cell.angle_alpha   90.00
_cell.angle_beta   90.00
_cell.angle_gamma   90.00
#
_symmetry.space_group_name_H-M   'P 1'
#
loop_
_entity.id
_entity.type
_entity.pdbx_description
1 polymer ?
#
loop_
_entity_poly.entity_id
_entity_poly.type
_entity_poly.pdbx_seq_one_letter_code
_entity_poly.pdbx_strand_id
1 'polypeptide(L)'
;MNAYSISRLAEDAGVSVHIVRDYMLRGLLHPARRTESGYGIFDERSLARLCFVRAAFESGIGLDELARLCRALDADDSTDVIGCIDRLLGQIATRLAALDAVKTELAGLTHRAIEGHTHA
;
A
#
# COMPACT_ATOMS: atom_id res chain seq x y z
N MET A 1 -18.77 5.95 16.12
CA MET A 1 -17.73 4.90 16.24
C MET A 1 -18.26 3.64 15.56
N ASN A 2 -17.92 3.42 14.28
CA ASN A 2 -18.24 2.15 13.62
C ASN A 2 -17.20 1.11 14.03
N ALA A 3 -17.69 0.01 14.59
CA ALA A 3 -16.90 -1.18 14.90
C ALA A 3 -16.99 -2.14 13.70
N TYR A 4 -15.86 -2.44 13.09
CA TYR A 4 -15.73 -3.37 11.98
C TYR A 4 -15.25 -4.74 12.49
N SER A 5 -15.93 -5.81 12.06
CA SER A 5 -15.40 -7.17 12.19
C SER A 5 -14.30 -7.37 11.13
N ILE A 6 -13.42 -8.36 11.32
CA ILE A 6 -12.35 -8.65 10.35
C ILE A 6 -12.91 -8.93 8.94
N SER A 7 -14.06 -9.60 8.85
CA SER A 7 -14.71 -9.91 7.58
C SER A 7 -15.24 -8.66 6.90
N ARG A 8 -15.89 -7.77 7.66
CA ARG A 8 -16.40 -6.50 7.13
C ARG A 8 -15.27 -5.56 6.73
N LEU A 9 -14.22 -5.49 7.54
CA LEU A 9 -13.02 -4.72 7.23
C LEU A 9 -12.35 -5.20 5.93
N ALA A 10 -12.27 -6.52 5.75
CA ALA A 10 -11.72 -7.12 4.54
C ALA A 10 -12.55 -6.76 3.31
N GLU A 11 -13.88 -6.88 3.41
CA GLU A 11 -14.82 -6.52 2.35
C GLU A 11 -14.74 -5.04 1.97
N ASP A 12 -14.80 -4.12 2.95
CA ASP A 12 -14.74 -2.68 2.72
C ASP A 12 -13.38 -2.23 2.16
N ALA A 13 -12.28 -2.89 2.54
CA ALA A 13 -10.96 -2.62 1.96
C ALA A 13 -10.71 -3.32 0.60
N GLY A 14 -11.62 -4.20 0.17
CA GLY A 14 -11.48 -5.00 -1.04
C GLY A 14 -10.33 -6.01 -0.97
N VAL A 15 -10.03 -6.54 0.22
CA VAL A 15 -9.00 -7.57 0.45
C VAL A 15 -9.62 -8.84 1.01
N SER A 16 -8.92 -9.97 0.89
CA SER A 16 -9.35 -11.19 1.57
C SER A 16 -9.05 -11.13 3.06
N VAL A 17 -9.86 -11.81 3.88
CA VAL A 17 -9.61 -11.96 5.34
C VAL A 17 -8.21 -12.52 5.63
N HIS A 18 -7.69 -13.37 4.74
CA HIS A 18 -6.31 -13.89 4.84
C HIS A 18 -5.26 -12.77 4.74
N ILE A 19 -5.44 -11.80 3.84
CA ILE A 19 -4.56 -10.63 3.71
C ILE A 19 -4.62 -9.77 4.97
N VAL A 20 -5.82 -9.56 5.51
CA VAL A 20 -5.98 -8.83 6.79
C VAL A 20 -5.22 -9.53 7.92
N ARG A 21 -5.30 -10.86 8.00
CA ARG A 21 -4.54 -11.65 8.99
C ARG A 21 -3.04 -11.56 8.79
N ASP A 22 -2.57 -11.67 7.55
CA ASP A 22 -1.15 -11.52 7.22
C ASP A 22 -0.64 -10.12 7.62
N TYR A 23 -1.41 -9.07 7.35
CA TYR A 23 -1.06 -7.70 7.73
C TYR A 23 -1.05 -7.50 9.25
N MET A 24 -1.96 -8.13 9.99
CA MET A 24 -1.89 -8.14 11.45
C MET A 24 -0.62 -8.83 11.97
N LEU A 25 -0.23 -9.97 11.39
CA LEU A 25 0.97 -10.70 11.78
C LEU A 25 2.25 -9.89 11.53
N ARG A 26 2.27 -9.10 10.45
CA ARG A 26 3.37 -8.19 10.11
C ARG A 26 3.38 -6.89 10.93
N GLY A 27 2.36 -6.65 11.76
CA GLY A 27 2.22 -5.41 12.53
C GLY A 27 1.81 -4.19 11.68
N LEU A 28 1.22 -4.42 10.50
CA LEU A 28 0.66 -3.36 9.66
C LEU A 28 -0.71 -2.88 10.17
N LEU A 29 -1.41 -3.75 10.91
CA LEU A 29 -2.75 -3.51 11.39
C LEU A 29 -2.90 -4.03 12.82
N HIS A 30 -3.42 -3.20 13.71
CA HIS A 30 -3.73 -3.58 15.08
C HIS A 30 -5.23 -3.43 15.36
N PRO A 31 -5.86 -4.40 16.03
CA PRO A 31 -7.26 -4.28 16.43
C PRO A 31 -7.39 -3.19 17.50
N ALA A 32 -8.32 -2.27 17.31
CA ALA A 32 -8.61 -1.19 18.26
C ALA A 32 -9.08 -1.73 19.62
N ARG A 33 -9.82 -2.84 19.61
CA ARG A 33 -10.21 -3.57 20.82
C ARG A 33 -10.22 -5.07 20.54
N ARG A 34 -10.03 -5.87 21.58
CA ARG A 34 -10.33 -7.31 21.55
C ARG A 34 -11.60 -7.55 22.36
N THR A 35 -12.51 -8.35 21.82
CA THR A 35 -13.66 -8.86 22.57
C THR A 35 -13.20 -9.90 23.59
N GLU A 36 -14.01 -10.15 24.62
CA GLU A 36 -13.78 -11.23 25.60
C GLU A 36 -13.69 -12.61 24.93
N SER A 37 -14.36 -12.78 23.80
CA SER A 37 -14.32 -13.99 22.97
C SER A 37 -13.06 -14.10 22.07
N GLY A 38 -12.15 -13.13 22.13
CA GLY A 38 -10.88 -13.15 21.39
C GLY A 38 -10.93 -12.57 19.96
N TYR A 39 -12.08 -12.09 19.49
CA TYR A 39 -12.20 -11.43 18.20
C TYR A 39 -11.68 -9.99 18.25
N GLY A 40 -10.86 -9.60 17.28
CA GLY A 40 -10.42 -8.22 17.08
C GLY A 40 -11.53 -7.35 16.50
N ILE A 41 -11.85 -6.25 17.17
CA ILE A 41 -12.70 -5.17 16.70
C ILE A 41 -11.80 -4.10 16.08
N PHE A 42 -12.13 -3.71 14.86
CA PHE A 42 -11.46 -2.65 14.12
C PHE A 42 -12.34 -1.40 14.10
N ASP A 43 -11.70 -0.26 13.90
CA ASP A 43 -12.38 1.02 13.74
C ASP A 43 -12.17 1.55 12.32
N GLU A 44 -12.73 2.73 12.04
CA GLU A 44 -12.58 3.37 10.74
C GLU A 44 -11.13 3.76 10.42
N ARG A 45 -10.31 4.03 11.45
CA ARG A 45 -8.86 4.28 11.27
C ARG A 45 -8.15 3.03 10.77
N SER A 46 -8.53 1.86 11.29
CA SER A 46 -8.04 0.57 10.81
C SER A 46 -8.39 0.35 9.34
N LEU A 47 -9.60 0.73 8.92
CA LEU A 47 -10.02 0.65 7.51
C LEU A 47 -9.20 1.58 6.62
N ALA A 48 -9.07 2.85 7.00
CA ALA A 48 -8.28 3.83 6.26
C ALA A 48 -6.81 3.38 6.12
N ARG A 49 -6.24 2.82 7.19
CA ARG A 49 -4.88 2.26 7.16
C ARG A 49 -4.79 1.06 6.21
N LEU A 50 -5.74 0.13 6.27
CA LEU A 50 -5.75 -1.04 5.40
C LEU A 50 -5.85 -0.65 3.91
N CYS A 51 -6.71 0.32 3.57
CA CYS A 51 -6.82 0.88 2.23
C CYS A 51 -5.51 1.54 1.78
N PHE A 52 -4.86 2.30 2.65
CA PHE A 52 -3.57 2.93 2.36
C PHE A 52 -2.47 1.90 2.09
N VAL A 53 -2.33 0.91 2.98
CA VAL A 53 -1.32 -0.17 2.84
C VAL A 53 -1.55 -0.93 1.53
N ARG A 54 -2.81 -1.22 1.19
CA ARG A 54 -3.16 -1.86 -0.07
C ARG A 54 -2.76 -1.01 -1.27
N ALA A 55 -3.16 0.26 -1.32
CA ALA A 55 -2.85 1.14 -2.45
C ALA A 55 -1.34 1.32 -2.64
N ALA A 56 -0.59 1.45 -1.54
CA ALA A 56 0.86 1.52 -1.56
C ALA A 56 1.50 0.22 -2.05
N PHE A 57 1.01 -0.94 -1.60
CA PHE A 57 1.48 -2.23 -2.07
C PHE A 57 1.22 -2.44 -3.57
N GLU A 58 0.03 -2.09 -4.06
CA GLU A 58 -0.33 -2.13 -5.49
C GLU A 58 0.54 -1.18 -6.33
N SER A 59 1.01 -0.08 -5.74
CA SER A 59 1.98 0.84 -6.35
C SER A 59 3.42 0.27 -6.38
N GLY A 60 3.64 -0.91 -5.80
CA GLY A 60 4.92 -1.60 -5.78
C GLY A 60 5.82 -1.23 -4.60
N ILE A 61 5.25 -0.66 -3.53
CA ILE A 61 5.96 -0.43 -2.27
C ILE A 61 5.98 -1.74 -1.46
N GLY A 62 7.14 -2.05 -0.86
CA GLY A 62 7.29 -3.25 -0.03
C GLY A 62 6.48 -3.19 1.27
N LEU A 63 5.92 -4.33 1.68
CA LEU A 63 5.14 -4.45 2.92
C LEU A 63 5.97 -4.16 4.18
N ASP A 64 7.25 -4.54 4.21
CA ASP A 64 8.15 -4.27 5.34
C ASP A 64 8.30 -2.77 5.61
N GLU A 65 8.23 -2.00 4.54
CA GLU A 65 8.41 -0.56 4.57
C GLU A 65 7.18 0.17 5.08
N LEU A 66 6.03 -0.29 4.62
CA LEU A 66 4.74 0.13 5.13
C LEU A 66 4.59 -0.26 6.60
N ALA A 67 5.15 -1.41 7.01
CA ALA A 67 5.13 -1.86 8.39
C ALA A 67 6.01 -0.99 9.29
N ARG A 68 7.13 -0.47 8.77
CA ARG A 68 7.95 0.54 9.49
C ARG A 68 7.19 1.84 9.68
N LEU A 69 6.60 2.39 8.61
CA LEU A 69 5.79 3.61 8.69
C LEU A 69 4.62 3.45 9.67
N CYS A 70 3.89 2.34 9.58
CA CYS A 70 2.75 2.06 10.46
C CYS A 70 3.18 2.01 11.93
N ARG A 71 4.31 1.36 12.23
CA ARG A 71 4.85 1.31 13.60
C ARG A 71 5.31 2.68 14.10
N ALA A 72 5.95 3.48 13.26
CA ALA A 72 6.37 4.84 13.61
C ALA A 72 5.14 5.72 13.92
N LEU A 73 4.07 5.61 13.12
CA LEU A 73 2.79 6.29 13.37
C LEU A 73 2.12 5.84 14.68
N ASP A 74 2.23 4.55 15.03
CA ASP A 74 1.66 4.01 16.27
C ASP A 74 2.48 4.40 17.52
N ALA A 75 3.79 4.64 17.35
CA ALA A 75 4.68 5.09 18.41
C ALA A 75 4.63 6.61 18.66
N ASP A 76 3.89 7.37 17.85
CA ASP A 76 3.84 8.84 17.84
C ASP A 76 5.23 9.49 17.67
N ASP A 77 6.20 8.75 17.11
CA ASP A 77 7.56 9.22 16.87
C ASP A 77 7.61 10.02 15.55
N SER A 78 7.44 11.33 15.68
CA SER A 78 7.39 12.25 14.54
C SER A 78 8.67 12.22 13.69
N THR A 79 9.83 11.91 14.26
CA THR A 79 11.11 11.92 13.53
C THR A 79 11.22 10.68 12.64
N ASP A 80 10.87 9.52 13.17
CA ASP A 80 10.89 8.25 12.43
C ASP A 80 9.80 8.22 11.34
N VAL A 81 8.64 8.86 11.60
CA VAL A 81 7.58 9.03 10.60
C VAL A 81 8.06 9.83 9.39
N ILE A 82 8.72 10.99 9.61
CA ILE A 82 9.20 11.83 8.50
C ILE A 82 10.25 11.07 7.67
N GLY A 83 11.19 10.39 8.31
CA GLY A 83 12.20 9.58 7.61
C GLY A 83 11.59 8.43 6.80
N CYS A 84 10.57 7.76 7.34
CA CYS A 84 9.83 6.73 6.61
C CYS A 84 9.09 7.29 5.40
N ILE A 85 8.43 8.44 5.54
CA ILE A 85 7.70 9.11 4.45
C ILE A 85 8.67 9.53 3.34
N ASP A 86 9.79 10.17 3.68
CA ASP A 86 10.76 10.65 2.70
C ASP A 86 11.32 9.51 1.85
N ARG A 87 11.66 8.40 2.50
CA ARG A 87 12.16 7.20 1.81
C ARG A 87 11.07 6.52 0.96
N LEU A 88 9.81 6.53 1.38
CA LEU A 88 8.68 6.06 0.57
C LEU A 88 8.45 6.96 -0.66
N LEU A 89 8.52 8.28 -0.49
CA LEU A 89 8.44 9.24 -1.60
C LEU A 89 9.58 9.03 -2.60
N GLY A 90 10.80 8.79 -2.12
CA GLY A 90 11.95 8.46 -2.97
C GLY A 90 11.76 7.16 -3.77
N GLN A 91 11.18 6.13 -3.16
CA GLN A 91 10.84 4.88 -3.85
C GLN A 91 9.78 5.09 -4.93
N ILE A 92 8.73 5.86 -4.63
CA ILE A 92 7.68 6.21 -5.60
C ILE A 92 8.29 7.00 -6.78
N ALA A 93 9.10 8.03 -6.49
CA ALA A 93 9.74 8.85 -7.51
C ALA A 93 10.64 8.04 -8.44
N THR A 94 11.46 7.15 -7.87
CA THR A 94 12.33 6.24 -8.64
C THR A 94 11.52 5.34 -9.56
N ARG A 95 10.39 4.82 -9.06
CA ARG A 95 9.53 3.91 -9.82
C ARG A 95 8.76 4.64 -10.92
N LEU A 96 8.30 5.87 -10.67
CA LEU A 96 7.73 6.74 -11.69
C LEU A 96 8.73 7.02 -12.81
N ALA A 97 9.99 7.35 -12.47
CA ALA A 97 11.03 7.57 -13.46
C ALA A 97 11.31 6.31 -14.31
N ALA A 98 11.36 5.14 -13.68
CA ALA A 98 11.53 3.87 -14.39
C ALA A 98 10.35 3.57 -15.33
N LEU A 99 9.11 3.79 -14.88
CA LEU A 99 7.91 3.59 -15.69
C LEU A 99 7.84 4.60 -16.85
N ASP A 100 8.26 5.84 -16.64
CA ASP A 100 8.30 6.85 -17.70
C ASP A 100 9.37 6.56 -18.75
N ALA A 101 10.53 6.02 -18.34
CA ALA A 101 11.56 5.53 -19.25
C ALA A 101 11.03 4.39 -20.14
N VAL A 102 10.37 3.38 -19.55
CA VAL A 102 9.77 2.26 -20.29
C VAL A 102 8.67 2.75 -21.23
N LYS A 103 7.81 3.67 -20.75
CA LYS A 103 6.77 4.29 -21.58
C LYS A 103 7.36 5.01 -22.79
N THR A 104 8.44 5.76 -22.59
CA THR A 104 9.13 6.49 -23.67
C THR A 104 9.75 5.54 -24.68
N GLU A 105 10.38 4.45 -24.22
CA GLU A 105 10.93 3.41 -25.09
C GLU A 105 9.83 2.74 -25.95
N LEU A 106 8.72 2.34 -25.32
CA LEU A 106 7.57 1.76 -26.02
C LEU A 106 6.94 2.74 -27.03
N ALA A 107 6.84 4.02 -26.68
CA ALA A 107 6.36 5.06 -27.60
C ALA A 107 7.31 5.22 -28.81
N GLY A 108 8.62 5.18 -28.58
CA GLY A 108 9.64 5.24 -29.63
C GLY A 108 9.57 4.02 -30.57
N LEU A 109 9.37 2.81 -30.03
CA LEU A 109 9.16 1.60 -30.83
C LEU A 109 7.89 1.68 -31.67
N THR A 110 6.81 2.22 -31.11
CA THR A 110 5.55 2.42 -31.83
C THR A 110 5.72 3.38 -33.00
N HIS A 111 6.43 4.50 -32.80
CA HIS A 111 6.70 5.47 -33.85
C HIS A 111 7.51 4.86 -35.01
N ARG A 112 8.56 4.10 -34.69
CA ARG A 112 9.39 3.39 -35.69
C ARG A 112 8.64 2.32 -36.46
N ALA A 113 7.73 1.60 -35.80
CA ALA A 113 6.91 0.57 -36.46
C ALA A 113 5.94 1.17 -37.51
N ILE A 114 5.44 2.38 -37.25
CA ILE A 114 4.55 3.12 -38.18
C ILE A 114 5.35 3.67 -39.37
N GLU A 115 6.54 4.22 -39.14
CA GLU A 115 7.41 4.73 -40.21
C GLU A 115 7.91 3.62 -41.16
N GLY A 116 8.22 2.43 -40.62
CA GLY A 116 8.63 1.28 -41.42
C GLY A 116 7.55 0.70 -42.35
N HIS A 117 6.27 0.98 -42.10
CA HIS A 117 5.15 0.54 -42.96
C HIS A 117 4.81 1.51 -44.10
N THR A 118 5.32 2.74 -44.08
CA THR A 118 4.98 3.75 -45.10
C THR A 118 5.89 3.68 -46.33
N HIS A 119 6.94 2.84 -46.30
CA HIS A 119 7.93 2.70 -47.38
C HIS A 119 7.91 1.32 -48.08
N ALA A 120 6.88 0.51 -47.89
CA ALA A 120 6.66 -0.74 -48.65
C ALA A 120 5.47 -0.59 -49.61
#